data_AF-A0A4Q4Y615-F1
#
_entry.id   AF-A0A4Q4Y615-F1
#
_cell.length_a   1.000
_cell.length_b   1.000
_cell.length_c   1.000
_cell.angle_alpha   90.00
_cell.angle_beta   90.00
_cell.angle_gamma   90.00
#
_symmetry.space_group_name_H-M   'P 1'
#
loop_
_entity.id
_entity.type
_entity.pdbx_description
1 polymer ?
#
loop_
_entity_poly.entity_id
_entity_poly.type
_entity_poly.pdbx_seq_one_letter_code
_entity_poly.pdbx_strand_id
1 'polypeptide(L)'
;MSERPDIRYADTQKQYDNPLVRIAPDTFITDDPEVVRRISSVGGGYTRSTWYHSFRVNPSEHNMISPTDDGFHDFIKSRTAAGYSFREVSSIEGDINATIDAFVALLRTKYISTKENPRPADWAQVAQYFTLDTLSKVALGKEFGCLQADEDIHDFMELSKSSMGFMTLCTEVPFLRGILTSRLCLAVAGSKTADSKGAGALMRIAQEAVAQRFRPDAKVLPDMLEDIDHAISEGRVSTPITYAEAKALPYLQAVINEARRYHPTIVATFPKVVPRQGDTLAGQFVPGGTKIGLSQRGLMRSKRDQVARMVDLLFGHGRYICAGKALAIMELNKIFAEVRSLMASSPY
;
A
#
# COMPACT_ATOMS: atom_id res chain seq x y z
N MET A 1 5.84 22.90 18.33
CA MET A 1 5.02 21.72 17.96
C MET A 1 5.28 21.45 16.49
N SER A 2 5.81 20.27 16.15
CA SER A 2 6.00 19.88 14.74
C SER A 2 4.62 19.67 14.12
N GLU A 3 4.12 20.66 13.38
CA GLU A 3 2.85 20.53 12.68
C GLU A 3 2.98 19.51 11.56
N ARG A 4 2.11 18.50 11.58
CA ARG A 4 2.04 17.46 10.55
C ARG A 4 1.87 18.08 9.15
N PRO A 5 2.72 17.73 8.16
CA PRO A 5 2.66 18.34 6.82
C PRO A 5 1.30 18.18 6.13
N ASP A 6 0.63 17.04 6.27
CA ASP A 6 -0.67 16.78 5.65
C ASP A 6 -1.77 17.70 6.17
N ILE A 7 -1.68 18.13 7.44
CA ILE A 7 -2.59 19.11 8.03
C ILE A 7 -2.29 20.48 7.44
N ARG A 8 -1.00 20.86 7.44
CA ARG A 8 -0.55 22.15 6.91
C ARG A 8 -0.94 22.34 5.44
N TYR A 9 -0.79 21.32 4.60
CA TYR A 9 -1.23 21.39 3.20
C TYR A 9 -2.74 21.59 3.07
N ALA A 10 -3.54 20.82 3.81
CA ALA A 10 -4.99 20.95 3.80
C ALA A 10 -5.46 22.33 4.30
N ASP A 11 -4.83 22.86 5.35
CA ASP A 11 -5.19 24.16 5.90
C ASP A 11 -4.71 25.31 5.01
N THR A 12 -3.54 25.17 4.38
CA THR A 12 -3.06 26.11 3.36
C THR A 12 -4.05 26.21 2.20
N GLN A 13 -4.55 25.09 1.67
CA GLN A 13 -5.53 25.11 0.59
C GLN A 13 -6.86 25.75 0.99
N LYS A 14 -7.33 25.54 2.22
CA LYS A 14 -8.50 26.25 2.75
C LYS A 14 -8.25 27.74 2.92
N GLN A 15 -7.09 28.12 3.45
CA GLN A 15 -6.73 29.53 3.68
C GLN A 15 -6.76 30.34 2.39
N TYR A 16 -6.23 29.78 1.31
CA TYR A 16 -6.18 30.45 0.00
C TYR A 16 -7.42 30.20 -0.87
N ASP A 17 -8.33 29.32 -0.44
CA ASP A 17 -9.47 28.80 -1.21
C ASP A 17 -9.14 28.52 -2.68
N ASN A 18 -8.00 27.85 -2.90
CA ASN A 18 -7.46 27.63 -4.24
C ASN A 18 -7.16 26.14 -4.46
N PRO A 19 -7.70 25.52 -5.54
CA PRO A 19 -7.44 24.12 -5.87
C PRO A 19 -5.96 23.82 -6.17
N LEU A 20 -5.15 24.85 -6.43
CA LEU A 20 -3.74 24.72 -6.76
C LEU A 20 -2.91 25.77 -6.00
N VAL A 21 -2.19 25.35 -4.95
CA VAL A 21 -1.39 26.26 -4.11
C VAL A 21 0.10 25.98 -4.25
N ARG A 22 0.89 27.01 -4.52
CA ARG A 22 2.36 26.92 -4.59
C ARG A 22 2.95 26.81 -3.19
N ILE A 23 3.76 25.78 -2.94
CA ILE A 23 4.42 25.54 -1.65
C ILE A 23 5.95 25.61 -1.73
N ALA A 24 6.52 25.63 -2.94
CA ALA A 24 7.94 25.87 -3.19
C ALA A 24 8.12 26.54 -4.58
N PRO A 25 9.33 27.03 -4.95
CA PRO A 25 9.57 27.70 -6.23
C PRO A 25 9.10 26.90 -7.45
N ASP A 26 9.24 25.58 -7.43
CA ASP A 26 8.89 24.66 -8.51
C ASP A 26 7.79 23.65 -8.12
N THR A 27 7.07 23.86 -7.01
CA THR A 27 6.16 22.84 -6.45
C THR A 27 4.82 23.42 -6.03
N PHE A 28 3.74 22.80 -6.47
CA PHE A 28 2.36 23.03 -6.06
C PHE A 28 1.77 21.82 -5.36
N ILE A 29 0.75 22.07 -4.54
CA ILE A 29 -0.12 21.07 -3.95
C ILE A 29 -1.57 21.28 -4.43
N THR A 30 -2.31 20.18 -4.61
CA THR A 30 -3.72 20.19 -5.00
C THR A 30 -4.56 19.22 -4.17
N ASP A 31 -5.81 19.57 -3.91
CA ASP A 31 -6.88 18.72 -3.36
C ASP A 31 -8.05 18.59 -4.36
N ASP A 32 -7.84 19.03 -5.60
CA ASP A 32 -8.85 19.00 -6.64
C ASP A 32 -8.82 17.63 -7.35
N PRO A 33 -9.92 16.85 -7.27
CA PRO A 33 -9.97 15.53 -7.88
C PRO A 33 -9.78 15.57 -9.40
N GLU A 34 -10.22 16.62 -10.10
CA GLU A 34 -10.05 16.74 -11.54
C GLU A 34 -8.60 16.99 -11.90
N VAL A 35 -7.90 17.83 -11.13
CA VAL A 35 -6.45 18.02 -11.29
C VAL A 35 -5.72 16.70 -11.05
N VAL A 36 -6.06 15.95 -9.99
CA VAL A 36 -5.45 14.65 -9.68
C VAL A 36 -5.65 13.64 -10.81
N ARG A 37 -6.87 13.56 -11.37
CA ARG A 37 -7.17 12.69 -12.52
C ARG A 37 -6.39 13.13 -13.76
N ARG A 38 -6.34 14.45 -14.03
CA ARG A 38 -5.63 15.04 -15.17
C ARG A 38 -4.14 14.71 -15.14
N ILE A 39 -3.45 14.97 -14.03
CA ILE A 39 -2.00 14.72 -13.90
C ILE A 39 -1.64 13.23 -13.87
N SER A 40 -2.62 12.35 -13.65
CA SER A 40 -2.44 10.89 -13.61
C SER A 40 -2.94 10.17 -14.87
N SER A 41 -3.53 10.91 -15.81
CA SER A 41 -4.15 10.36 -17.01
C SER A 41 -3.12 9.73 -17.96
N VAL A 42 -3.55 8.70 -18.69
CA VAL A 42 -2.74 8.10 -19.75
C VAL A 42 -2.67 9.10 -20.91
N GLY A 43 -1.47 9.35 -21.43
CA GLY A 43 -1.28 10.27 -22.57
C GLY A 43 -1.33 11.76 -22.21
N GLY A 44 -1.47 12.13 -20.93
CA GLY A 44 -1.47 13.54 -20.49
C GLY A 44 -0.10 14.24 -20.54
N GLY A 45 0.98 13.53 -20.86
CA GLY A 45 2.35 14.05 -20.91
C GLY A 45 3.02 14.27 -19.55
N TYR A 46 2.28 14.07 -18.44
CA TYR A 46 2.81 14.15 -17.09
C TYR A 46 3.63 12.91 -16.77
N THR A 47 4.75 13.10 -16.06
CA THR A 47 5.61 12.03 -15.57
C THR A 47 5.74 12.04 -14.05
N ARG A 48 6.24 10.96 -13.45
CA ARG A 48 6.60 10.95 -12.02
C ARG A 48 7.86 11.77 -11.79
N SER A 49 7.90 12.56 -10.71
CA SER A 49 9.12 13.29 -10.35
C SER A 49 10.19 12.40 -9.73
N THR A 50 11.43 12.89 -9.65
CA THR A 50 12.54 12.15 -9.02
C THR A 50 12.33 11.86 -7.54
N TRP A 51 11.31 12.43 -6.89
CA TRP A 51 10.86 12.07 -5.54
C TRP A 51 10.66 10.56 -5.39
N TYR A 52 10.15 9.90 -6.44
CA TYR A 52 9.89 8.45 -6.45
C TYR A 52 11.16 7.58 -6.33
N HIS A 53 12.35 8.09 -6.63
CA HIS A 53 13.59 7.32 -6.47
C HIS A 53 13.88 6.96 -5.00
N SER A 54 13.35 7.73 -4.05
CA SER A 54 13.54 7.47 -2.62
C SER A 54 12.79 6.23 -2.12
N PHE A 55 11.91 5.65 -2.93
CA PHE A 55 11.21 4.39 -2.63
C PHE A 55 11.96 3.14 -3.06
N ARG A 56 13.17 3.28 -3.62
CA ARG A 56 13.99 2.12 -3.98
C ARG A 56 14.51 1.44 -2.73
N VAL A 57 14.18 0.16 -2.57
CA VAL A 57 14.69 -0.68 -1.46
C VAL A 57 16.17 -0.97 -1.67
N ASN A 58 16.54 -1.40 -2.88
CA ASN A 58 17.91 -1.40 -3.35
C ASN A 58 18.14 -0.10 -4.14
N PRO A 59 19.00 0.84 -3.69
CA PRO A 59 19.18 2.13 -4.37
C PRO A 59 19.59 2.03 -5.85
N SER A 60 20.20 0.91 -6.24
CA SER A 60 20.66 0.63 -7.61
C SER A 60 19.57 0.06 -8.51
N GLU A 61 18.44 -0.38 -7.96
CA GLU A 61 17.39 -1.08 -8.70
C GLU A 61 16.04 -0.41 -8.54
N HIS A 62 15.24 -0.47 -9.60
CA HIS A 62 13.88 0.04 -9.58
C HIS A 62 12.88 -1.06 -9.18
N ASN A 63 12.00 -0.74 -8.24
CA ASN A 63 10.75 -1.46 -7.99
C ASN A 63 9.57 -0.79 -8.73
N MET A 64 8.36 -1.32 -8.64
CA MET A 64 7.18 -0.81 -9.38
C MET A 64 6.84 0.68 -9.13
N ILE A 65 7.13 1.22 -7.94
CA ILE A 65 6.77 2.61 -7.59
C ILE A 65 7.82 3.62 -8.06
N SER A 66 9.09 3.22 -8.11
CA SER A 66 10.21 4.15 -8.29
C SER A 66 10.49 4.69 -9.70
N PRO A 67 10.12 4.06 -10.83
CA PRO A 67 10.35 4.59 -12.17
C PRO A 67 9.73 5.97 -12.38
N THR A 68 10.51 6.84 -13.02
CA THR A 68 10.08 8.16 -13.48
C THR A 68 9.88 8.22 -14.99
N ASP A 69 10.54 7.32 -15.73
CA ASP A 69 10.29 7.06 -17.13
C ASP A 69 9.03 6.18 -17.29
N ASP A 70 8.08 6.65 -18.08
CA ASP A 70 6.80 5.98 -18.26
C ASP A 70 6.92 4.69 -19.07
N GLY A 71 7.81 4.64 -20.06
CA GLY A 71 8.03 3.42 -20.85
C GLY A 71 8.56 2.29 -19.98
N PHE A 72 9.53 2.58 -19.13
CA PHE A 72 10.08 1.63 -18.18
C PHE A 72 9.09 1.27 -17.06
N HIS A 73 8.28 2.22 -16.60
CA HIS A 73 7.18 1.93 -15.67
C HIS A 73 6.17 0.95 -16.29
N ASP A 74 5.74 1.20 -17.52
CA ASP A 74 4.78 0.35 -18.23
C ASP A 74 5.38 -1.04 -18.51
N PHE A 75 6.68 -1.12 -18.78
CA PHE A 75 7.42 -2.38 -18.87
C PHE A 75 7.43 -3.16 -17.55
N ILE A 76 7.77 -2.54 -16.41
CA ILE A 76 7.73 -3.24 -15.11
C ILE A 76 6.30 -3.68 -14.79
N LYS A 77 5.31 -2.78 -14.99
CA LYS A 77 3.91 -3.04 -14.67
C LYS A 77 3.37 -4.21 -15.48
N SER A 78 3.68 -4.29 -16.78
CA SER A 78 3.23 -5.40 -17.63
C SER A 78 3.79 -6.74 -17.19
N ARG A 79 5.07 -6.80 -16.77
CA ARG A 79 5.69 -8.04 -16.25
C ARG A 79 5.07 -8.55 -14.96
N THR A 80 4.50 -7.67 -14.17
CA THR A 80 3.86 -8.00 -12.89
C THR A 80 2.33 -8.09 -12.98
N ALA A 81 1.74 -7.67 -14.10
CA ALA A 81 0.29 -7.48 -14.20
C ALA A 81 -0.50 -8.75 -13.92
N ALA A 82 -0.02 -9.91 -14.40
CA ALA A 82 -0.64 -11.21 -14.15
C ALA A 82 -0.79 -11.47 -12.65
N GLY A 83 0.30 -11.31 -11.88
CA GLY A 83 0.32 -11.51 -10.43
C GLY A 83 -0.56 -10.55 -9.61
N TYR A 84 -0.87 -9.37 -10.15
CA TYR A 84 -1.78 -8.39 -9.53
C TYR A 84 -3.20 -8.39 -10.13
N SER A 85 -3.47 -9.20 -11.15
CA SER A 85 -4.77 -9.19 -11.83
C SER A 85 -5.83 -10.03 -11.11
N PHE A 86 -5.40 -10.97 -10.26
CA PHE A 86 -6.26 -11.90 -9.50
C PHE A 86 -7.25 -12.70 -10.35
N ARG A 87 -7.19 -12.60 -11.69
CA ARG A 87 -8.06 -13.31 -12.63
C ARG A 87 -7.62 -14.74 -12.87
N GLU A 88 -6.33 -14.99 -12.70
CA GLU A 88 -5.71 -16.30 -12.91
C GLU A 88 -5.37 -16.98 -11.57
N VAL A 89 -5.44 -16.25 -10.45
CA VAL A 89 -5.04 -16.73 -9.12
C VAL A 89 -6.24 -17.13 -8.27
N SER A 90 -6.72 -18.35 -8.44
CA SER A 90 -7.85 -18.91 -7.68
C SER A 90 -7.53 -19.18 -6.19
N SER A 91 -6.25 -19.23 -5.79
CA SER A 91 -5.83 -19.58 -4.42
C SER A 91 -5.79 -18.40 -3.45
N ILE A 92 -5.71 -17.15 -3.92
CA ILE A 92 -5.48 -15.98 -3.06
C ILE A 92 -6.58 -15.82 -2.02
N GLU A 93 -7.81 -16.13 -2.40
CA GLU A 93 -8.91 -16.05 -1.46
C GLU A 93 -8.80 -17.09 -0.34
N GLY A 94 -8.30 -18.29 -0.66
CA GLY A 94 -8.00 -19.36 0.30
C GLY A 94 -6.78 -19.05 1.18
N ASP A 95 -5.73 -18.47 0.61
CA ASP A 95 -4.55 -18.03 1.36
C ASP A 95 -4.90 -16.93 2.37
N ILE A 96 -5.72 -15.96 1.96
CA ILE A 96 -6.25 -14.92 2.86
C ILE A 96 -7.15 -15.54 3.93
N ASN A 97 -7.96 -16.56 3.58
CA ASN A 97 -8.76 -17.27 4.58
C ASN A 97 -7.88 -17.93 5.65
N ALA A 98 -6.81 -18.62 5.24
CA ALA A 98 -5.88 -19.25 6.16
C ALA A 98 -5.21 -18.24 7.11
N THR A 99 -4.83 -17.06 6.62
CA THR A 99 -4.26 -16.01 7.47
C THR A 99 -5.30 -15.34 8.37
N ILE A 100 -6.56 -15.22 7.92
CA ILE A 100 -7.67 -14.78 8.77
C ILE A 100 -7.93 -15.79 9.89
N ASP A 101 -7.93 -17.09 9.59
CA ASP A 101 -8.11 -18.14 10.58
C ASP A 101 -6.99 -18.11 11.63
N ALA A 102 -5.73 -17.92 11.20
CA ALA A 102 -4.60 -17.74 12.11
C ALA A 102 -4.75 -16.49 12.99
N PHE A 103 -5.22 -15.38 12.42
CA PHE A 103 -5.50 -14.14 13.17
C PHE A 103 -6.61 -14.35 14.21
N VAL A 104 -7.72 -14.96 13.81
CA VAL A 104 -8.84 -15.31 14.68
C VAL A 104 -8.38 -16.25 15.80
N ALA A 105 -7.55 -17.25 15.48
CA ALA A 105 -6.99 -18.16 16.47
C ALA A 105 -6.11 -17.43 17.51
N LEU A 106 -5.25 -16.50 17.08
CA LEU A 106 -4.47 -15.66 17.98
C LEU A 106 -5.37 -14.83 18.92
N LEU A 107 -6.41 -14.19 18.36
CA LEU A 107 -7.37 -13.42 19.16
C LEU A 107 -8.06 -14.31 20.20
N ARG A 108 -8.54 -15.49 19.79
CA ARG A 108 -9.24 -16.44 20.69
C ARG A 108 -8.36 -16.93 21.82
N THR A 109 -7.12 -17.28 21.51
CA THR A 109 -6.20 -17.91 22.46
C THR A 109 -5.59 -16.90 23.42
N LYS A 110 -5.20 -15.72 22.93
CA LYS A 110 -4.42 -14.75 23.69
C LYS A 110 -5.21 -13.53 24.15
N TYR A 111 -6.12 -12.99 23.33
CA TYR A 111 -6.65 -11.64 23.52
C TYR A 111 -8.13 -11.54 23.92
N ILE A 112 -8.88 -12.63 23.97
CA ILE A 112 -10.23 -12.61 24.54
C ILE A 112 -10.15 -12.23 26.02
N SER A 113 -10.81 -11.12 26.35
CA SER A 113 -10.95 -10.62 27.71
C SER A 113 -12.24 -11.13 28.35
N THR A 114 -12.22 -11.37 29.66
CA THR A 114 -13.44 -11.46 30.47
C THR A 114 -13.48 -10.29 31.45
N LYS A 115 -14.60 -10.08 32.15
CA LYS A 115 -14.70 -9.02 33.16
C LYS A 115 -13.67 -9.18 34.28
N GLU A 116 -13.33 -10.42 34.61
CA GLU A 116 -12.41 -10.79 35.68
C GLU A 116 -10.95 -10.86 35.22
N ASN A 117 -10.72 -11.03 33.91
CA ASN A 117 -9.38 -11.16 33.34
C ASN A 117 -9.25 -10.32 32.05
N PRO A 118 -9.02 -9.00 32.18
CA PRO A 118 -8.79 -8.14 31.04
C PRO A 118 -7.45 -8.45 30.37
N ARG A 119 -7.48 -8.68 29.06
CA ARG A 119 -6.31 -8.98 28.22
C ARG A 119 -6.16 -7.90 27.16
N PRO A 120 -5.37 -6.84 27.40
CA PRO A 120 -5.20 -5.77 26.43
C PRO A 120 -4.47 -6.29 25.17
N ALA A 121 -4.91 -5.81 24.00
CA ALA A 121 -4.28 -6.07 22.72
C ALA A 121 -3.87 -4.73 22.08
N ASP A 122 -2.63 -4.64 21.59
CA ASP A 122 -2.24 -3.55 20.71
C ASP A 122 -2.71 -3.87 19.29
N TRP A 123 -3.89 -3.34 18.93
CA TRP A 123 -4.49 -3.55 17.63
C TRP A 123 -3.63 -3.02 16.47
N ALA A 124 -2.79 -2.00 16.68
CA ALA A 124 -1.91 -1.51 15.64
C ALA A 124 -0.83 -2.56 15.32
N GLN A 125 -0.29 -3.22 16.33
CA GLN A 125 0.71 -4.27 16.17
C GLN A 125 0.11 -5.55 15.60
N VAL A 126 -0.99 -6.04 16.20
CA VAL A 126 -1.63 -7.30 15.81
C VAL A 126 -2.17 -7.24 14.38
N ALA A 127 -2.74 -6.11 13.96
CA ALA A 127 -3.17 -5.92 12.56
C ALA A 127 -2.00 -5.87 11.57
N GLN A 128 -0.82 -5.39 11.98
CA GLN A 128 0.38 -5.41 11.14
C GLN A 128 0.93 -6.83 10.98
N TYR A 129 0.87 -7.68 12.02
CA TYR A 129 1.21 -9.11 11.89
C TYR A 129 0.35 -9.81 10.86
N PHE A 130 -0.97 -9.58 10.89
CA PHE A 130 -1.89 -10.10 9.89
C PHE A 130 -1.52 -9.65 8.47
N THR A 131 -1.20 -8.37 8.33
CA THR A 131 -0.81 -7.81 7.03
C THR A 131 0.50 -8.43 6.53
N LEU A 132 1.51 -8.57 7.40
CA LEU A 132 2.80 -9.16 7.04
C LEU A 132 2.68 -10.64 6.65
N ASP A 133 1.90 -11.42 7.40
CA ASP A 133 1.68 -12.84 7.10
C ASP A 133 0.84 -13.02 5.83
N THR A 134 -0.18 -12.20 5.62
CA THR A 134 -0.99 -12.25 4.38
C THR A 134 -0.16 -11.87 3.16
N LEU A 135 0.61 -10.77 3.23
CA LEU A 135 1.46 -10.35 2.11
C LEU A 135 2.55 -11.38 1.81
N SER A 136 3.21 -11.94 2.83
CA SER A 136 4.23 -12.96 2.63
C SER A 136 3.63 -14.26 2.08
N LYS A 137 2.46 -14.69 2.57
CA LYS A 137 1.75 -15.85 2.02
C LYS A 137 1.39 -15.64 0.55
N VAL A 138 0.77 -14.53 0.20
CA VAL A 138 0.34 -14.23 -1.18
C VAL A 138 1.53 -14.00 -2.11
N ALA A 139 2.59 -13.32 -1.64
CA ALA A 139 3.72 -12.97 -2.50
C ALA A 139 4.79 -14.07 -2.62
N LEU A 140 4.95 -14.89 -1.57
CA LEU A 140 6.06 -15.86 -1.45
C LEU A 140 5.56 -17.31 -1.27
N GLY A 141 4.25 -17.53 -1.17
CA GLY A 141 3.65 -18.84 -0.89
C GLY A 141 3.75 -19.28 0.57
N LYS A 142 4.36 -18.46 1.44
CA LYS A 142 4.59 -18.79 2.85
C LYS A 142 4.53 -17.56 3.73
N GLU A 143 3.86 -17.68 4.86
CA GLU A 143 3.80 -16.71 5.94
C GLU A 143 5.19 -16.48 6.56
N PHE A 144 5.44 -15.24 7.01
CA PHE A 144 6.59 -14.96 7.88
C PHE A 144 6.41 -15.59 9.27
N GLY A 145 5.17 -15.77 9.73
CA GLY A 145 4.81 -16.42 10.99
C GLY A 145 4.55 -15.42 12.12
N CYS A 146 4.40 -14.13 11.83
CA CYS A 146 4.21 -13.08 12.82
C CYS A 146 2.97 -13.33 13.70
N LEU A 147 1.88 -13.86 13.14
CA LEU A 147 0.67 -14.20 13.89
C LEU A 147 0.88 -15.38 14.84
N GLN A 148 1.63 -16.39 14.40
CA GLN A 148 1.88 -17.58 15.21
C GLN A 148 2.79 -17.26 16.39
N ALA A 149 3.81 -16.43 16.18
CA ALA A 149 4.73 -16.00 17.23
C ALA A 149 4.17 -14.85 18.08
N ASP A 150 3.16 -14.12 17.57
CA ASP A 150 2.73 -12.83 18.10
C ASP A 150 3.90 -11.83 18.24
N GLU A 151 4.80 -11.85 17.26
CA GLU A 151 6.08 -11.14 17.25
C GLU A 151 6.45 -10.64 15.85
N ASP A 152 7.16 -9.51 15.78
CA ASP A 152 7.81 -9.04 14.55
C ASP A 152 9.10 -9.82 14.30
N ILE A 153 8.98 -11.09 13.91
CA ILE A 153 10.08 -12.08 13.81
C ILE A 153 11.30 -11.55 13.04
N HIS A 154 11.10 -10.59 12.11
CA HIS A 154 12.14 -10.05 11.25
C HIS A 154 12.41 -8.55 11.44
N ASP A 155 11.84 -7.93 12.47
CA ASP A 155 11.90 -6.48 12.73
C ASP A 155 11.45 -5.64 11.53
N PHE A 156 10.45 -6.10 10.77
CA PHE A 156 9.98 -5.39 9.58
C PHE A 156 9.24 -4.09 9.93
N MET A 157 8.49 -4.08 11.04
CA MET A 157 7.83 -2.87 11.52
C MET A 157 8.86 -1.86 12.04
N GLU A 158 9.89 -2.31 12.77
CA GLU A 158 10.97 -1.43 13.23
C GLU A 158 11.82 -0.89 12.08
N LEU A 159 12.08 -1.71 11.05
CA LEU A 159 12.68 -1.25 9.80
C LEU A 159 11.81 -0.15 9.15
N SER A 160 10.50 -0.35 9.06
CA SER A 160 9.58 0.62 8.47
C SER A 160 9.63 1.96 9.22
N LYS A 161 9.60 1.92 10.56
CA LYS A 161 9.70 3.13 11.41
C LYS A 161 11.04 3.84 11.23
N SER A 162 12.16 3.12 11.32
CA SER A 162 13.51 3.70 11.25
C SER A 162 13.86 4.23 9.86
N SER A 163 13.39 3.56 8.80
CA SER A 163 13.62 3.98 7.41
C SER A 163 12.82 5.23 7.01
N MET A 164 11.70 5.52 7.68
CA MET A 164 10.84 6.67 7.33
C MET A 164 11.57 8.01 7.43
N GLY A 165 12.40 8.20 8.47
CA GLY A 165 13.22 9.40 8.63
C GLY A 165 14.25 9.55 7.51
N PHE A 166 14.90 8.45 7.14
CA PHE A 166 15.86 8.42 6.03
C PHE A 166 15.20 8.71 4.68
N MET A 167 14.03 8.10 4.41
CA MET A 167 13.26 8.36 3.20
C MET A 167 12.80 9.82 3.12
N THR A 168 12.35 10.40 4.24
CA THR A 168 11.96 11.82 4.31
C THR A 168 13.15 12.72 3.97
N LEU A 169 14.32 12.46 4.55
CA LEU A 169 15.53 13.21 4.24
C LEU A 169 15.92 13.10 2.76
N CYS A 170 15.88 11.88 2.20
CA CYS A 170 16.22 11.62 0.81
C CYS A 170 15.22 12.21 -0.19
N THR A 171 13.96 12.40 0.21
CA THR A 171 12.92 13.00 -0.64
C THR A 171 13.04 14.53 -0.67
N GLU A 172 13.28 15.16 0.48
CA GLU A 172 13.32 16.62 0.60
C GLU A 172 14.68 17.23 0.22
N VAL A 173 15.77 16.45 0.28
CA VAL A 173 17.13 16.93 -0.02
C VAL A 173 17.79 16.09 -1.12
N PRO A 174 17.46 16.32 -2.41
CA PRO A 174 17.92 15.48 -3.52
C PRO A 174 19.44 15.37 -3.68
N PHE A 175 20.18 16.43 -3.36
CA PHE A 175 21.65 16.40 -3.36
C PHE A 175 22.21 15.46 -2.30
N LEU A 176 21.67 15.53 -1.07
CA LEU A 176 22.08 14.66 0.02
C LEU A 176 21.72 13.20 -0.28
N ARG A 177 20.55 12.94 -0.88
CA ARG A 177 20.23 11.62 -1.42
C ARG A 177 21.32 11.13 -2.37
N GLY A 178 21.77 11.96 -3.32
CA GLY A 178 22.84 11.60 -4.26
C GLY A 178 24.14 11.17 -3.56
N ILE A 179 24.48 11.81 -2.44
CA ILE A 179 25.62 11.41 -1.60
C ILE A 179 25.33 10.09 -0.89
N LEU A 180 24.20 9.99 -0.19
CA LEU A 180 23.85 8.83 0.64
C LEU A 180 23.66 7.55 -0.19
N THR A 181 23.13 7.67 -1.40
CA THR A 181 22.98 6.55 -2.34
C THR A 181 24.17 6.39 -3.27
N SER A 182 25.28 7.09 -3.02
CA SER A 182 26.50 6.94 -3.82
C SER A 182 27.13 5.57 -3.56
N ARG A 183 27.89 5.07 -4.55
CA ARG A 183 28.58 3.77 -4.44
C ARG A 183 29.48 3.68 -3.20
N LEU A 184 30.15 4.78 -2.83
CA LEU A 184 31.04 4.83 -1.68
C LEU A 184 30.25 4.75 -0.36
N CYS A 185 29.21 5.56 -0.20
CA CYS A 185 28.37 5.52 1.01
C CYS A 185 27.68 4.17 1.18
N LEU A 186 27.15 3.59 0.09
CA LEU A 186 26.51 2.27 0.15
C LEU A 186 27.50 1.14 0.42
N ALA A 187 28.75 1.24 -0.05
CA ALA A 187 29.78 0.24 0.28
C ALA A 187 30.11 0.20 1.79
N VAL A 188 30.02 1.36 2.46
CA VAL A 188 30.36 1.50 3.89
C VAL A 188 29.14 1.29 4.80
N ALA A 189 27.98 1.83 4.44
CA ALA A 189 26.80 1.92 5.30
C ALA A 189 25.50 1.36 4.67
N GLY A 190 25.57 0.79 3.47
CA GLY A 190 24.41 0.18 2.83
C GLY A 190 24.08 -1.19 3.44
N SER A 191 22.78 -1.51 3.55
CA SER A 191 22.32 -2.83 3.98
C SER A 191 22.80 -3.91 3.02
N LYS A 192 23.27 -5.03 3.57
CA LYS A 192 23.77 -6.18 2.83
C LYS A 192 22.75 -7.31 2.93
N THR A 193 22.65 -8.15 1.91
CA THR A 193 21.78 -9.35 1.95
C THR A 193 22.19 -10.34 3.04
N ALA A 194 23.41 -10.22 3.57
CA ALA A 194 23.90 -10.95 4.72
C ALA A 194 23.33 -10.46 6.07
N ASP A 195 22.69 -9.29 6.11
CA ASP A 195 22.14 -8.74 7.36
C ASP A 195 20.94 -9.58 7.80
N SER A 196 20.94 -10.08 9.02
CA SER A 196 19.88 -10.99 9.52
C SER A 196 18.53 -10.31 9.77
N LYS A 197 18.49 -8.97 9.77
CA LYS A 197 17.32 -8.15 10.11
C LYS A 197 17.08 -7.06 9.05
N GLY A 198 15.87 -6.51 9.02
CA GLY A 198 15.55 -5.32 8.23
C GLY A 198 15.61 -5.51 6.70
N ALA A 199 16.05 -4.49 5.96
CA ALA A 199 16.02 -4.50 4.49
C ALA A 199 16.88 -5.61 3.87
N GLY A 200 18.01 -5.95 4.51
CA GLY A 200 18.86 -7.07 4.09
C GLY A 200 18.18 -8.42 4.23
N ALA A 201 17.42 -8.65 5.31
CA ALA A 201 16.61 -9.84 5.51
C ALA A 201 15.49 -9.94 4.46
N LEU A 202 14.76 -8.85 4.19
CA LEU A 202 13.73 -8.81 3.15
C LEU A 202 14.29 -9.13 1.77
N MET A 203 15.43 -8.51 1.40
CA MET A 203 16.10 -8.78 0.13
C MET A 203 16.57 -10.23 0.01
N ARG A 204 17.13 -10.80 1.09
CA ARG A 204 17.54 -12.21 1.12
C ARG A 204 16.36 -13.14 0.96
N ILE A 205 15.28 -12.95 1.73
CA ILE A 205 14.07 -13.79 1.65
C ILE A 205 13.50 -13.74 0.22
N ALA A 206 13.41 -12.54 -0.37
CA ALA A 206 12.97 -12.39 -1.76
C ALA A 206 13.92 -13.09 -2.75
N GLN A 207 15.23 -12.97 -2.58
CA GLN A 207 16.23 -13.62 -3.44
C GLN A 207 16.22 -15.14 -3.29
N GLU A 208 16.06 -15.67 -2.08
CA GLU A 208 15.96 -17.10 -1.80
C GLU A 208 14.68 -17.67 -2.42
N ALA A 209 13.54 -16.99 -2.27
CA ALA A 209 12.27 -17.38 -2.88
C ALA A 209 12.37 -17.40 -4.42
N VAL A 210 13.00 -16.39 -5.02
CA VAL A 210 13.25 -16.34 -6.48
C VAL A 210 14.23 -17.43 -6.90
N ALA A 211 15.34 -17.63 -6.19
CA ALA A 211 16.36 -18.62 -6.53
C ALA A 211 15.84 -20.06 -6.44
N GLN A 212 14.91 -20.34 -5.53
CA GLN A 212 14.23 -21.64 -5.46
C GLN A 212 13.30 -21.88 -6.65
N ARG A 213 12.68 -20.82 -7.20
CA ARG A 213 11.75 -20.88 -8.34
C ARG A 213 12.42 -21.21 -9.69
N PHE A 214 13.72 -20.94 -9.86
CA PHE A 214 14.41 -21.01 -11.16
C PHE A 214 15.55 -22.05 -11.26
N ARG A 215 15.54 -23.14 -10.46
CA ARG A 215 16.52 -24.23 -10.58
C ARG A 215 16.17 -25.22 -11.71
N PRO A 216 17.15 -25.86 -12.38
CA PRO A 216 16.93 -26.76 -13.52
C PRO A 216 16.02 -27.99 -13.23
N ASP A 217 15.89 -28.32 -11.96
CA ASP A 217 15.25 -29.51 -11.38
C ASP A 217 14.22 -29.12 -10.30
N ALA A 218 13.82 -27.84 -10.26
CA ALA A 218 12.73 -27.38 -9.42
C ALA A 218 11.42 -28.06 -9.82
N LYS A 219 10.85 -28.86 -8.93
CA LYS A 219 9.46 -29.28 -9.05
C LYS A 219 8.59 -28.04 -8.94
N VAL A 220 7.77 -27.79 -9.96
CA VAL A 220 6.68 -26.82 -9.89
C VAL A 220 5.73 -27.32 -8.79
N LEU A 221 5.78 -26.66 -7.64
CA LEU A 221 4.78 -26.85 -6.59
C LEU A 221 3.44 -26.36 -7.15
N PRO A 222 2.33 -27.10 -6.96
CA PRO A 222 1.02 -26.59 -7.28
C PRO A 222 0.73 -25.32 -6.46
N ASP A 223 0.73 -24.19 -7.15
CA ASP A 223 0.03 -22.94 -6.83
C ASP A 223 -0.84 -22.64 -8.07
N MET A 224 -2.00 -22.01 -7.90
CA MET A 224 -2.98 -21.76 -8.97
C MET A 224 -3.38 -22.99 -9.79
N LEU A 225 -4.02 -23.98 -9.15
CA LEU A 225 -5.16 -24.78 -9.65
C LEU A 225 -5.27 -26.09 -8.85
N GLU A 226 -6.22 -26.14 -7.92
CA GLU A 226 -7.04 -27.32 -7.53
C GLU A 226 -7.86 -26.91 -6.31
N ASP A 227 -9.09 -26.41 -6.52
CA ASP A 227 -10.23 -26.52 -5.55
C ASP A 227 -11.43 -25.66 -5.97
N ILE A 228 -12.00 -25.94 -7.15
CA ILE A 228 -13.27 -25.32 -7.58
C ILE A 228 -14.48 -26.27 -7.41
N ASP A 229 -14.27 -27.58 -7.22
CA ASP A 229 -15.38 -28.53 -7.30
C ASP A 229 -16.11 -28.82 -5.97
N HIS A 230 -15.64 -28.35 -4.82
CA HIS A 230 -16.28 -28.65 -3.53
C HIS A 230 -17.14 -27.51 -2.96
N ALA A 231 -16.92 -26.25 -3.36
CA ALA A 231 -17.52 -25.10 -2.69
C ALA A 231 -18.96 -24.75 -3.14
N ILE A 232 -19.53 -25.47 -4.11
CA ILE A 232 -20.80 -25.10 -4.75
C ILE A 232 -22.03 -25.81 -4.17
N SER A 233 -21.90 -26.89 -3.39
CA SER A 233 -23.04 -27.80 -3.21
C SER A 233 -24.08 -27.47 -2.12
N GLU A 234 -23.87 -26.58 -1.14
CA GLU A 234 -24.77 -26.57 0.06
C GLU A 234 -25.34 -25.21 0.53
N GLY A 235 -25.15 -24.13 -0.24
CA GLY A 235 -25.94 -22.87 -0.26
C GLY A 235 -26.72 -22.42 0.99
N ARG A 236 -26.11 -21.51 1.79
CA ARG A 236 -26.64 -20.18 2.22
C ARG A 236 -25.64 -19.52 3.21
N VAL A 237 -24.67 -18.79 2.64
CA VAL A 237 -23.52 -18.07 3.24
C VAL A 237 -22.39 -18.98 3.76
N SER A 238 -21.17 -18.76 3.29
CA SER A 238 -19.98 -19.53 3.70
C SER A 238 -19.32 -19.01 4.98
N THR A 239 -18.57 -19.86 5.67
CA THR A 239 -17.66 -19.48 6.76
C THR A 239 -16.33 -20.18 6.48
N PRO A 240 -15.24 -19.45 6.14
CA PRO A 240 -15.14 -17.98 6.01
C PRO A 240 -16.01 -17.40 4.89
N ILE A 241 -16.42 -16.13 5.02
CA ILE A 241 -17.22 -15.42 4.01
C ILE A 241 -16.46 -15.30 2.69
N THR A 242 -17.15 -15.45 1.56
CA THR A 242 -16.52 -15.17 0.25
C THR A 242 -16.36 -13.67 0.01
N TYR A 243 -15.41 -13.29 -0.83
CA TYR A 243 -15.23 -11.90 -1.25
C TYR A 243 -16.47 -11.35 -1.96
N ALA A 244 -17.14 -12.16 -2.77
CA ALA A 244 -18.37 -11.78 -3.47
C ALA A 244 -19.49 -11.42 -2.48
N GLU A 245 -19.68 -12.22 -1.43
CA GLU A 245 -20.65 -11.96 -0.37
C GLU A 245 -20.28 -10.72 0.44
N ALA A 246 -19.02 -10.59 0.87
CA ALA A 246 -18.56 -9.44 1.65
C ALA A 246 -18.72 -8.13 0.88
N LYS A 247 -18.38 -8.12 -0.41
CA LYS A 247 -18.54 -6.95 -1.29
C LYS A 247 -20.00 -6.52 -1.47
N ALA A 248 -20.94 -7.46 -1.40
CA ALA A 248 -22.35 -7.19 -1.55
C ALA A 248 -22.97 -6.47 -0.33
N LEU A 249 -22.26 -6.38 0.80
CA LEU A 249 -22.73 -5.75 2.04
C LEU A 249 -22.58 -4.22 2.00
N PRO A 250 -23.67 -3.44 1.83
CA PRO A 250 -23.56 -1.99 1.58
C PRO A 250 -23.01 -1.21 2.77
N TYR A 251 -23.38 -1.61 4.00
CA TYR A 251 -22.88 -0.96 5.22
C TYR A 251 -21.38 -1.22 5.43
N LEU A 252 -20.91 -2.44 5.14
CA LEU A 252 -19.49 -2.77 5.20
C LEU A 252 -18.69 -1.92 4.18
N GLN A 253 -19.21 -1.76 2.96
CA GLN A 253 -18.60 -0.85 1.98
C GLN A 253 -18.54 0.59 2.50
N ALA A 254 -19.62 1.08 3.11
CA ALA A 254 -19.65 2.43 3.68
C ALA A 254 -18.61 2.63 4.78
N VAL A 255 -18.49 1.67 5.71
CA VAL A 255 -17.49 1.71 6.79
C VAL A 255 -16.07 1.68 6.23
N ILE A 256 -15.76 0.76 5.30
CA ILE A 256 -14.44 0.67 4.66
C ILE A 256 -14.11 1.96 3.90
N ASN A 257 -15.08 2.51 3.16
CA ASN A 257 -14.91 3.78 2.45
C ASN A 257 -14.63 4.94 3.41
N GLU A 258 -15.41 5.06 4.49
CA GLU A 258 -15.32 6.15 5.44
C GLU A 258 -14.03 6.08 6.28
N ALA A 259 -13.63 4.88 6.70
CA ALA A 259 -12.36 4.67 7.41
C ALA A 259 -11.17 5.15 6.57
N ARG A 260 -11.13 4.79 5.28
CA ARG A 260 -10.07 5.20 4.35
C ARG A 260 -10.11 6.69 4.02
N ARG A 261 -11.31 7.27 3.93
CA ARG A 261 -11.50 8.71 3.76
C ARG A 261 -10.94 9.48 4.96
N TYR A 262 -11.24 9.02 6.16
CA TYR A 262 -10.84 9.73 7.38
C TYR A 262 -9.36 9.51 7.74
N HIS A 263 -8.87 8.28 7.52
CA HIS A 263 -7.52 7.83 7.84
C HIS A 263 -6.83 7.23 6.60
N PRO A 264 -6.47 8.06 5.61
CA PRO A 264 -5.72 7.59 4.44
C PRO A 264 -4.35 7.03 4.87
N THR A 265 -4.03 5.81 4.41
CA THR A 265 -2.83 5.05 4.84
C THR A 265 -1.52 5.76 4.50
N ILE A 266 -1.46 6.46 3.37
CA ILE A 266 -0.26 7.20 2.95
C ILE A 266 -0.65 8.65 2.64
N VAL A 267 -0.04 9.59 3.36
CA VAL A 267 -0.31 11.04 3.24
C VAL A 267 0.83 11.81 2.57
N ALA A 268 1.61 11.15 1.72
CA ALA A 268 2.65 11.77 0.91
C ALA A 268 2.07 12.53 -0.30
N THR A 269 2.88 13.40 -0.91
CA THR A 269 2.44 14.28 -2.00
C THR A 269 2.45 13.63 -3.39
N PHE A 270 3.12 12.50 -3.60
CA PHE A 270 3.12 11.77 -4.88
C PHE A 270 3.31 12.64 -6.15
N PRO A 271 4.33 13.53 -6.21
CA PRO A 271 4.35 14.61 -7.18
C PRO A 271 4.58 14.18 -8.63
N LYS A 272 3.77 14.72 -9.54
CA LYS A 272 3.93 14.62 -11.00
C LYS A 272 4.60 15.85 -11.58
N VAL A 273 5.31 15.70 -12.68
CA VAL A 273 5.99 16.79 -13.38
C VAL A 273 5.15 17.24 -14.56
N VAL A 274 4.92 18.56 -14.65
CA VAL A 274 4.21 19.20 -15.76
C VAL A 274 5.00 19.02 -17.06
N PRO A 275 4.35 18.66 -18.19
CA PRO A 275 4.98 18.55 -19.50
C PRO A 275 5.81 19.78 -19.88
N ARG A 276 6.83 19.62 -20.74
CA ARG A 276 7.76 20.72 -21.10
C ARG A 276 7.06 21.98 -21.60
N GLN A 277 5.96 21.84 -22.32
CA GLN A 277 5.16 22.94 -22.86
C GLN A 277 4.30 23.69 -21.81
N GLY A 278 4.27 23.21 -20.55
CA GLY A 278 3.32 23.67 -19.54
C GLY A 278 1.95 23.02 -19.68
N ASP A 279 1.04 23.33 -18.76
CA ASP A 279 -0.38 22.98 -18.86
C ASP A 279 -1.23 24.03 -18.10
N THR A 280 -2.52 24.11 -18.40
CA THR A 280 -3.47 24.92 -17.64
C THR A 280 -4.29 24.03 -16.73
N LEU A 281 -4.10 24.16 -15.42
CA LEU A 281 -4.77 23.37 -14.39
C LEU A 281 -5.65 24.28 -13.54
N ALA A 282 -6.93 23.92 -13.37
CA ALA A 282 -7.91 24.71 -12.63
C ALA A 282 -7.92 26.21 -13.03
N GLY A 283 -7.82 26.47 -14.34
CA GLY A 283 -7.79 27.83 -14.91
C GLY A 283 -6.45 28.59 -14.76
N GLN A 284 -5.40 27.97 -14.23
CA GLN A 284 -4.09 28.59 -14.02
C GLN A 284 -3.03 27.93 -14.90
N PHE A 285 -2.26 28.73 -15.64
CA PHE A 285 -1.12 28.21 -16.40
C PHE A 285 0.03 27.83 -15.46
N VAL A 286 0.54 26.61 -15.63
CA VAL A 286 1.67 26.07 -14.89
C VAL A 286 2.83 25.78 -15.84
N PRO A 287 4.02 26.36 -15.61
CA PRO A 287 5.19 26.11 -16.46
C PRO A 287 5.65 24.64 -16.44
N GLY A 288 6.23 24.19 -17.55
CA GLY A 288 6.82 22.86 -17.65
C GLY A 288 7.96 22.62 -16.65
N GLY A 289 8.09 21.38 -16.18
CA GLY A 289 9.06 21.01 -15.14
C GLY A 289 8.59 21.29 -13.71
N THR A 290 7.47 22.01 -13.52
CA THR A 290 6.86 22.21 -12.20
C THR A 290 6.30 20.89 -11.65
N LYS A 291 6.43 20.67 -10.34
CA LYS A 291 5.87 19.51 -9.63
C LYS A 291 4.48 19.82 -9.09
N ILE A 292 3.53 18.92 -9.33
CA ILE A 292 2.18 18.96 -8.75
C ILE A 292 2.01 17.78 -7.82
N GLY A 293 1.91 18.05 -6.52
CA GLY A 293 1.66 17.07 -5.47
C GLY A 293 0.20 17.07 -5.01
N LEU A 294 -0.21 15.97 -4.40
CA LEU A 294 -1.54 15.73 -3.85
C LEU A 294 -1.57 16.01 -2.34
N SER A 295 -2.46 16.90 -1.93
CA SER A 295 -2.91 17.05 -0.55
C SER A 295 -3.94 15.96 -0.24
N GLN A 296 -3.47 14.77 0.14
CA GLN A 296 -4.37 13.62 0.39
C GLN A 296 -5.46 13.94 1.42
N ARG A 297 -5.08 14.58 2.52
CA ARG A 297 -6.02 14.99 3.57
C ARG A 297 -7.01 16.04 3.08
N GLY A 298 -6.56 17.02 2.29
CA GLY A 298 -7.42 18.02 1.67
C GLY A 298 -8.46 17.36 0.76
N LEU A 299 -8.00 16.48 -0.14
CA LEU A 299 -8.85 15.75 -1.09
C LEU A 299 -9.91 14.92 -0.37
N MET A 300 -9.53 14.11 0.62
CA MET A 300 -10.48 13.23 1.33
C MET A 300 -11.49 13.98 2.22
N ARG A 301 -11.22 15.25 2.52
CA ARG A 301 -12.10 16.10 3.34
C ARG A 301 -12.79 17.17 2.51
N SER A 302 -12.57 17.18 1.19
CA SER A 302 -13.20 18.09 0.26
C SER A 302 -14.71 17.81 0.18
N LYS A 303 -15.50 18.87 0.08
CA LYS A 303 -16.95 18.78 -0.20
C LYS A 303 -17.25 18.84 -1.71
N ARG A 304 -16.22 18.94 -2.55
CA ARG A 304 -16.34 19.27 -3.98
C ARG A 304 -16.78 18.08 -4.85
N ASP A 305 -16.78 16.84 -4.34
CA ASP A 305 -17.07 15.65 -5.14
C ASP A 305 -17.77 14.55 -4.31
N GLN A 306 -18.35 13.52 -4.96
CA GLN A 306 -18.99 12.40 -4.25
C GLN A 306 -17.97 11.52 -3.52
N VAL A 307 -18.17 11.26 -2.22
CA VAL A 307 -17.25 10.51 -1.33
C VAL A 307 -16.71 9.23 -1.96
N ALA A 308 -17.57 8.40 -2.56
CA ALA A 308 -17.17 7.12 -3.15
C ALA A 308 -16.16 7.28 -4.31
N ARG A 309 -16.29 8.33 -5.14
CA ARG A 309 -15.39 8.59 -6.27
C ARG A 309 -14.06 9.20 -5.82
N MET A 310 -14.07 9.92 -4.70
CA MET A 310 -12.85 10.49 -4.12
C MET A 310 -12.00 9.43 -3.43
N VAL A 311 -12.61 8.53 -2.65
CA VAL A 311 -11.88 7.47 -1.92
C VAL A 311 -11.10 6.57 -2.88
N ASP A 312 -11.60 6.34 -4.09
CA ASP A 312 -10.89 5.58 -5.10
C ASP A 312 -9.56 6.22 -5.55
N LEU A 313 -9.43 7.55 -5.47
CA LEU A 313 -8.19 8.27 -5.79
C LEU A 313 -7.06 7.99 -4.77
N LEU A 314 -7.35 7.39 -3.61
CA LEU A 314 -6.31 6.90 -2.69
C LEU A 314 -5.42 5.84 -3.34
N PHE A 315 -5.98 5.07 -4.26
CA PHE A 315 -5.22 4.11 -5.05
C PHE A 315 -4.58 4.74 -6.30
N GLY A 316 -4.65 6.05 -6.46
CA GLY A 316 -4.23 6.74 -7.68
C GLY A 316 -5.23 6.57 -8.83
N HIS A 317 -4.85 7.07 -10.00
CA HIS A 317 -5.69 7.10 -11.19
C HIS A 317 -4.87 6.84 -12.45
N GLY A 318 -5.54 6.42 -13.52
CA GLY A 318 -4.94 6.27 -14.84
C GLY A 318 -3.69 5.38 -14.85
N ARG A 319 -2.60 5.91 -15.41
CA ARG A 319 -1.32 5.17 -15.57
C ARG A 319 -0.78 4.66 -14.24
N TYR A 320 -0.90 5.48 -13.19
CA TYR A 320 -0.23 5.27 -11.91
C TYR A 320 -1.13 4.66 -10.84
N ILE A 321 -2.26 4.04 -11.24
CA ILE A 321 -3.11 3.31 -10.30
C ILE A 321 -2.32 2.19 -9.59
N CYS A 322 -2.57 2.04 -8.30
CA CYS A 322 -1.99 1.04 -7.41
C CYS A 322 -2.31 -0.37 -7.91
N ALA A 323 -1.27 -1.18 -8.11
CA ALA A 323 -1.42 -2.56 -8.55
C ALA A 323 -2.09 -3.44 -7.49
N GLY A 324 -1.80 -3.19 -6.20
CA GLY A 324 -2.36 -3.94 -5.07
C GLY A 324 -3.80 -3.57 -4.69
N LYS A 325 -4.50 -2.71 -5.45
CA LYS A 325 -5.85 -2.23 -5.10
C LYS A 325 -6.80 -3.39 -4.83
N ALA A 326 -6.90 -4.36 -5.73
CA ALA A 326 -7.88 -5.43 -5.59
C ALA A 326 -7.61 -6.35 -4.39
N LEU A 327 -6.34 -6.67 -4.09
CA LEU A 327 -5.95 -7.42 -2.89
C LEU A 327 -6.35 -6.67 -1.61
N ALA A 328 -5.97 -5.40 -1.50
CA ALA A 328 -6.28 -4.59 -0.31
C ALA A 328 -7.79 -4.48 -0.08
N ILE A 329 -8.60 -4.35 -1.14
CA ILE A 329 -10.07 -4.34 -1.02
C ILE A 329 -10.59 -5.69 -0.55
N MET A 330 -10.05 -6.80 -1.07
CA MET A 330 -10.45 -8.16 -0.66
C MET A 330 -10.15 -8.40 0.82
N GLU A 331 -8.92 -8.13 1.26
CA GLU A 331 -8.49 -8.27 2.66
C GLU A 331 -9.41 -7.48 3.60
N LEU A 332 -9.63 -6.19 3.32
CA LEU A 332 -10.49 -5.33 4.15
C LEU A 332 -11.93 -5.85 4.23
N ASN A 333 -12.47 -6.35 3.12
CA ASN A 333 -13.83 -6.88 3.10
C ASN A 333 -13.99 -8.15 3.95
N LYS A 334 -12.99 -9.03 3.89
CA LYS A 334 -13.07 -10.32 4.58
C LYS A 334 -12.76 -10.18 6.08
N ILE A 335 -11.67 -9.49 6.44
CA ILE A 335 -11.23 -9.42 7.84
C ILE A 335 -12.28 -8.78 8.77
N PHE A 336 -12.96 -7.71 8.33
CA PHE A 336 -13.95 -7.04 9.18
C PHE A 336 -15.21 -7.89 9.40
N ALA A 337 -15.60 -8.69 8.41
CA ALA A 337 -16.72 -9.61 8.55
C ALA A 337 -16.38 -10.71 9.57
N GLU A 338 -15.18 -11.28 9.49
CA GLU A 338 -14.74 -12.38 10.36
C GLU A 338 -14.49 -11.93 11.80
N VAL A 339 -13.84 -10.78 12.02
CA VAL A 339 -13.64 -10.22 13.35
C VAL A 339 -14.99 -9.86 14.01
N ARG A 340 -15.95 -9.33 13.25
CA ARG A 340 -17.30 -9.05 13.78
C ARG A 340 -18.03 -10.33 14.20
N SER A 341 -17.93 -11.39 13.39
CA SER A 341 -18.52 -12.70 13.72
C SER A 341 -17.97 -13.23 15.05
N LEU A 342 -16.65 -13.14 15.24
CA LEU A 342 -16.00 -13.48 16.50
C LEU A 342 -16.54 -12.68 17.69
N MET A 343 -16.65 -11.36 17.57
CA MET A 343 -17.19 -10.51 18.63
C MET A 343 -18.65 -10.82 18.95
N ALA A 344 -19.47 -11.13 17.95
CA ALA A 344 -20.88 -11.47 18.15
C ALA A 344 -21.09 -12.86 18.79
N SER A 345 -20.12 -13.77 18.62
CA SER A 345 -20.12 -15.10 19.26
C SER A 345 -19.57 -15.10 20.70
N SER A 346 -18.98 -13.99 21.14
CA SER A 346 -18.59 -13.81 22.54
C SER A 346 -19.85 -13.67 23.39
N PRO A 347 -20.02 -14.43 24.49
CA PRO A 347 -21.19 -14.35 25.36
C PRO A 347 -21.29 -13.05 26.19
N TYR A 348 -20.54 -12.01 25.82
CA TYR A 348 -20.43 -10.72 26.51
C TYR A 348 -20.63 -9.55 25.57
#